data_AF-A0A1Y3BKY6-F1
#
_entry.id   AF-A0A1Y3BKY6-F1
#
_cell.length_a   1.000
_cell.length_b   1.000
_cell.length_c   1.000
_cell.angle_alpha   90.00
_cell.angle_beta   90.00
_cell.angle_gamma   90.00
#
_symmetry.space_group_name_H-M   'P 1'
#
loop_
_entity.id
_entity.type
_entity.pdbx_description
1 polymer ?
#
loop_
_entity_poly.entity_id
_entity_poly.type
_entity_poly.pdbx_seq_one_letter_code
_entity_poly.pdbx_strand_id
1 'polypeptide(L)'
;MKMIEEPINRIRYRYRSEKGSHGGLNGVNSCPIRKTYPTIKVENYHHSNPIYIRASLVTNEIRPKLHVHKLMGRNCSVDGSCTLPVNPDNMTVM
;
A
#
# COMPACT_ATOMS: atom_id res chain seq x y z
N MET A 1 6.59 -11.31 8.30
CA MET A 1 6.27 -10.02 7.63
C MET A 1 5.93 -9.01 8.72
N LYS A 2 6.45 -7.80 8.61
CA LYS A 2 6.30 -6.74 9.60
C LYS A 2 5.98 -5.42 8.88
N MET A 3 5.03 -4.64 9.41
CA MET A 3 4.86 -3.25 8.96
C MET A 3 5.93 -2.38 9.63
N ILE A 4 6.70 -1.68 8.80
CA ILE A 4 7.73 -0.74 9.24
C ILE A 4 7.13 0.66 9.38
N GLU A 5 6.23 1.02 8.47
CA GLU A 5 5.53 2.30 8.47
C GLU A 5 4.05 2.04 8.15
N GLU A 6 3.17 2.43 9.07
CA GLU A 6 1.72 2.30 8.89
C GLU A 6 1.15 3.43 8.05
N PRO A 7 0.04 3.21 7.32
CA PRO A 7 -0.67 4.28 6.63
C PRO A 7 -1.34 5.24 7.60
N ILE A 8 -1.38 6.53 7.23
CA ILE A 8 -2.08 7.54 8.02
C ILE A 8 -3.58 7.22 8.11
N ASN A 9 -4.15 7.39 9.32
CA ASN A 9 -5.55 7.07 9.61
C ASN A 9 -6.57 7.99 8.91
N ARG A 10 -6.15 9.20 8.51
CA ARG A 10 -7.03 10.22 7.95
C ARG A 10 -6.57 10.62 6.56
N ILE A 11 -7.28 10.09 5.56
CA ILE A 11 -7.08 10.44 4.15
C ILE A 11 -8.38 10.90 3.51
N ARG A 12 -8.24 11.69 2.45
CA ARG A 12 -9.36 12.04 1.57
C ARG A 12 -9.40 11.09 0.38
N TYR A 13 -10.44 10.26 0.31
CA TYR A 13 -10.77 9.52 -0.91
C TYR A 13 -11.12 10.47 -2.04
N ARG A 14 -10.87 10.01 -3.28
CA ARG A 14 -11.02 10.81 -4.48
C ARG A 14 -11.92 10.11 -5.49
N TYR A 15 -12.76 10.89 -6.16
CA TYR A 15 -13.59 10.41 -7.26
C TYR A 15 -12.82 10.44 -8.57
N ARG A 16 -13.21 9.55 -9.49
CA ARG A 16 -12.63 9.48 -10.84
C ARG A 16 -12.81 10.78 -11.64
N SER A 17 -13.85 11.57 -11.34
CA SER A 17 -14.14 12.83 -12.00
C SER A 17 -13.24 13.99 -11.54
N GLU A 18 -12.53 13.86 -10.42
CA GLU A 18 -11.58 14.88 -9.97
C GLU A 18 -10.37 14.91 -10.91
N LYS A 19 -10.01 16.10 -11.39
CA LYS A 19 -8.89 16.29 -12.32
C LYS A 19 -7.58 16.42 -11.54
N GLY A 20 -6.54 15.71 -11.97
CA GLY A 20 -5.16 15.84 -11.48
C GLY A 20 -4.64 14.63 -10.71
N SER A 21 -3.34 14.63 -10.40
CA SER A 21 -2.71 13.63 -9.52
C SER A 21 -2.83 14.11 -8.07
N HIS A 22 -3.71 13.46 -7.29
CA HIS A 22 -4.00 13.86 -5.90
C HIS A 22 -2.98 13.34 -4.86
N GLY A 23 -1.86 12.77 -5.31
CA GLY A 23 -0.85 12.17 -4.44
C GLY A 23 -1.20 10.76 -3.97
N GLY A 24 -0.26 10.14 -3.26
CA GLY A 24 -0.38 8.78 -2.73
C GLY A 24 -0.78 8.74 -1.25
N LEU A 25 -1.00 7.53 -0.75
CA LEU A 25 -1.21 7.26 0.66
C LEU A 25 0.08 7.53 1.44
N ASN A 26 0.05 8.44 2.40
CA ASN A 26 1.20 8.74 3.25
C ASN A 26 1.25 7.81 4.47
N GLY A 27 2.45 7.70 5.05
CA GLY A 27 2.66 7.02 6.33
C GLY A 27 2.26 7.87 7.54
N VAL A 28 2.09 7.23 8.69
CA VAL A 28 1.76 7.87 9.99
C VAL A 28 2.85 8.86 10.42
N ASN A 29 4.12 8.56 10.13
CA ASN A 29 5.26 9.42 10.50
C ASN A 29 5.58 10.48 9.44
N SER A 30 4.68 10.68 8.47
CA SER A 30 4.85 11.62 7.37
C SER A 30 4.67 13.05 7.87
N CYS A 31 5.64 13.92 7.59
CA CYS A 31 5.63 15.34 7.97
C CYS A 31 5.77 16.23 6.72
N PRO A 32 5.45 17.53 6.80
CA PRO A 32 5.54 18.44 5.65
C PRO A 32 6.93 18.46 4.97
N ILE A 33 7.98 18.31 5.76
CA ILE A 33 9.38 18.31 5.30
C ILE A 33 9.81 16.92 4.79
N ARG A 34 9.29 15.85 5.40
CA ARG A 34 9.70 14.46 5.10
C ARG A 34 8.47 13.58 4.92
N LYS A 35 8.15 13.28 3.67
CA LYS A 35 7.05 12.37 3.35
C LYS A 35 7.48 10.93 3.51
N THR A 36 6.77 10.17 4.33
CA THR A 36 6.89 8.72 4.44
C THR A 36 5.70 8.05 3.77
N TYR A 37 5.86 6.77 3.42
CA TYR A 37 4.83 5.96 2.76
C TYR A 37 4.69 4.62 3.47
N PRO A 38 3.52 3.97 3.40
CA PRO A 38 3.30 2.66 4.01
C PRO A 38 4.37 1.68 3.54
N THR A 39 5.11 1.11 4.49
CA THR A 39 6.28 0.27 4.18
C THR A 39 6.17 -1.04 4.93
N ILE A 40 6.39 -2.12 4.21
CA ILE A 40 6.36 -3.48 4.73
C ILE A 40 7.71 -4.14 4.51
N LYS A 41 8.13 -4.95 5.49
CA LYS A 41 9.33 -5.76 5.43
C LYS A 41 8.97 -7.23 5.54
N VAL A 42 9.45 -8.02 4.59
CA VAL A 42 9.42 -9.48 4.67
C VAL A 42 10.65 -9.91 5.47
N GLU A 43 10.43 -10.71 6.49
CA GLU A 43 11.50 -11.21 7.38
C GLU A 43 11.48 -12.74 7.33
N ASN A 44 12.65 -13.35 7.50
CA ASN A 44 12.85 -14.82 7.53
C ASN A 44 12.42 -15.54 6.23
N TYR A 45 12.66 -14.91 5.08
CA TYR A 45 12.47 -15.56 3.79
C TYR A 45 13.80 -16.14 3.30
N HIS A 46 13.88 -17.47 3.29
CA HIS A 46 15.12 -18.21 2.99
C HIS A 46 15.18 -18.75 1.56
N HIS A 47 14.15 -18.52 0.75
CA HIS A 47 14.08 -19.02 -0.62
C HIS A 47 14.56 -17.97 -1.63
N SER A 48 15.09 -18.42 -2.77
CA SER A 48 15.52 -17.55 -3.87
C SER A 48 14.38 -17.14 -4.82
N ASN A 49 13.14 -17.54 -4.53
CA ASN A 49 12.01 -17.26 -5.41
C ASN A 49 11.56 -15.79 -5.28
N PRO A 50 11.19 -15.14 -6.38
CA PRO A 50 10.67 -13.77 -6.35
C PRO A 50 9.38 -13.71 -5.54
N ILE A 51 9.29 -12.72 -4.65
CA ILE A 51 8.11 -12.49 -3.81
C ILE A 51 7.32 -11.32 -4.39
N TYR A 52 6.01 -11.45 -4.40
CA TYR A 52 5.08 -10.38 -4.76
C TYR A 52 4.14 -10.11 -3.59
N ILE A 53 3.91 -8.84 -3.29
CA ILE A 53 2.95 -8.41 -2.28
C ILE A 53 1.76 -7.78 -2.97
N ARG A 54 0.57 -8.27 -2.61
CA ARG A 54 -0.71 -7.74 -3.07
C ARG A 54 -1.37 -6.93 -1.95
N ALA A 55 -1.68 -5.67 -2.23
CA ALA A 55 -2.43 -4.78 -1.37
C ALA A 55 -3.84 -4.55 -1.93
N SER A 56 -4.85 -4.50 -1.06
CA SER A 56 -6.24 -4.20 -1.40
C SER A 56 -6.95 -3.53 -0.23
N LEU A 57 -7.96 -2.71 -0.50
CA LEU A 57 -8.79 -2.10 0.55
C LEU A 57 -9.83 -3.09 1.05
N VAL A 58 -9.97 -3.17 2.37
CA VAL A 58 -10.96 -4.03 3.04
C VAL A 58 -11.80 -3.23 4.04
N THR A 59 -12.94 -3.78 4.44
CA THR A 59 -13.79 -3.21 5.48
C THR A 59 -13.17 -3.39 6.86
N ASN A 60 -13.43 -2.44 7.77
CA ASN A 60 -13.04 -2.51 9.18
C ASN A 60 -14.06 -3.33 9.99
N GLU A 61 -14.37 -4.53 9.53
CA GLU A 61 -15.25 -5.49 10.21
C GLU A 61 -14.41 -6.64 10.79
N ILE A 62 -14.95 -7.34 11.79
CA ILE A 62 -14.32 -8.56 12.37
C ILE A 62 -13.97 -9.59 11.27
N ARG A 63 -14.82 -9.68 10.24
CA ARG A 63 -14.53 -10.44 9.01
C ARG A 63 -14.30 -9.44 7.87
N PRO A 64 -13.03 -9.14 7.54
CA PRO A 64 -12.71 -8.17 6.49
C PRO A 64 -13.29 -8.63 5.14
N LYS A 65 -14.05 -7.75 4.50
CA LYS A 65 -14.56 -7.94 3.14
C LYS A 65 -13.88 -6.92 2.23
N LEU A 66 -13.86 -7.19 0.93
CA LEU A 66 -13.34 -6.23 -0.04
C LEU A 66 -14.14 -4.92 0.03
N HIS A 67 -13.44 -3.79 0.12
CA HIS A 67 -14.08 -2.49 0.14
C HIS A 67 -14.57 -2.11 -1.27
N VAL A 68 -15.65 -1.32 -1.36
CA VAL A 68 -16.14 -0.77 -2.64
C VAL A 68 -15.17 0.25 -3.27
N HIS A 69 -14.22 0.75 -2.47
CA HIS A 69 -13.20 1.69 -2.93
C HIS A 69 -12.02 0.89 -3.45
N LYS A 70 -11.35 1.43 -4.47
CA LYS A 70 -10.26 0.76 -5.17
C LYS A 70 -8.95 1.51 -4.97
N LEU A 71 -7.85 0.78 -4.79
CA LEU A 71 -6.53 1.38 -4.93
C LEU A 71 -6.27 1.69 -6.40
N MET A 72 -5.76 2.88 -6.65
CA MET A 72 -5.44 3.37 -7.99
C MET A 72 -3.98 3.81 -8.01
N GLY A 73 -3.25 3.45 -9.07
CA GLY A 73 -1.83 3.72 -9.18
C GLY A 73 -1.20 2.98 -10.35
N ARG A 74 0.12 3.12 -10.51
CA ARG A 74 0.87 2.52 -11.63
C ARG A 74 0.88 0.99 -11.58
N ASN A 75 0.91 0.41 -10.38
CA ASN A 75 1.04 -1.03 -10.14
C ASN A 75 -0.28 -1.67 -9.67
N CYS A 76 -1.41 -1.01 -9.99
CA CYS A 76 -2.73 -1.41 -9.53
C CYS A 76 -3.59 -1.93 -10.68
N SER A 77 -4.26 -3.06 -10.44
CA SER A 77 -5.19 -3.68 -11.38
C SER A 77 -6.56 -3.01 -11.38
N VAL A 78 -7.37 -3.28 -12.41
CA VAL A 78 -8.75 -2.76 -12.55
C VAL A 78 -9.66 -3.17 -11.38
N ASP A 79 -9.34 -4.27 -10.73
CA ASP A 79 -10.05 -4.78 -9.55
C ASP A 79 -9.75 -3.99 -8.27
N GLY A 80 -8.81 -3.04 -8.31
CA GLY A 80 -8.46 -2.18 -7.19
C GLY A 80 -7.43 -2.77 -6.22
N SER A 81 -6.75 -3.85 -6.62
CA SER A 81 -5.60 -4.38 -5.90
C SER A 81 -4.29 -3.99 -6.57
N CYS A 82 -3.26 -3.67 -5.78
CA CYS A 82 -1.93 -3.35 -6.28
C CYS A 82 -0.95 -4.48 -5.95
N THR A 83 -0.17 -4.89 -6.94
CA THR A 83 0.83 -5.97 -6.78
C THR A 83 2.21 -5.39 -7.03
N LEU A 84 3.09 -5.52 -6.04
CA LEU A 84 4.44 -5.00 -6.07
C LEU A 84 5.45 -6.13 -5.84
N PRO A 85 6.51 -6.23 -6.67
CA PRO A 85 7.61 -7.14 -6.39
C PRO A 85 8.39 -6.67 -5.15
N VAL A 86 8.84 -7.62 -4.33
CA VAL A 86 9.71 -7.34 -3.20
C VAL A 86 11.14 -7.17 -3.69
N ASN A 87 11.82 -6.10 -3.25
CA ASN A 87 13.24 -5.93 -3.52
C ASN A 87 14.04 -7.00 -2.75
N PRO A 88 14.82 -7.85 -3.44
CA PRO A 88 15.51 -8.97 -2.81
C PRO A 88 16.62 -8.54 -1.85
N ASP A 89 17.21 -7.35 -2.06
CA ASP A 89 18.34 -6.87 -1.25
C ASP A 89 17.93 -6.50 0.18
N ASN A 90 16.81 -5.78 0.32
CA ASN A 90 16.33 -5.27 1.61
C ASN A 90 15.06 -5.97 2.11
N MET A 91 14.46 -6.84 1.29
CA MET A 91 13.18 -7.51 1.55
C MET A 91 12.05 -6.52 1.94
N THR A 92 12.11 -5.29 1.42
CA THR A 92 11.16 -4.21 1.70
C THR A 92 10.36 -3.81 0.47
N VAL A 93 9.09 -3.44 0.68
CA VAL A 93 8.19 -2.85 -0.34
C VAL A 93 7.58 -1.56 0.21
N MET A 94 7.51 -0.54 -0.65
CA MET A 94 6.91 0.78 -0.41
C MET A 94 5.84 1.08 -1.46
#